data_AF-A0A9E0RQM4-F1
#
_entry.id   AF-A0A9E0RQM4-F1
#
_cell.length_a   1.000
_cell.length_b   1.000
_cell.length_c   1.000
_cell.angle_alpha   90.00
_cell.angle_beta   90.00
_cell.angle_gamma   90.00
#
_symmetry.space_group_name_H-M   'P 1'
#
loop_
_entity.id
_entity.type
_entity.pdbx_description
1 polymer ?
#
loop_
_entity_poly.entity_id
_entity_poly.type
_entity_poly.pdbx_seq_one_letter_code
_entity_poly.pdbx_strand_id
1 'polypeptide(L)'
;MTGDIHPLAPHSLPPFVGAADGSDPLFSAIIFIVILAVLGVGVFYLKLHAIPEQLAHKHGNTQSQLIMVLALLALFTHNNIFWVAALILALLKLPDFLTPINSISESLKKLTPEETDAPTAVEQSEEKQ
;
A
#
# COMPACT_ATOMS: atom_id res chain seq x y z
N MET A 1 38.15 39.89 32.10
CA MET A 1 39.59 39.70 31.83
C MET A 1 39.72 39.23 30.39
N THR A 2 39.96 40.14 29.45
CA THR A 2 40.32 39.80 28.08
C THR A 2 41.76 39.31 28.10
N GLY A 3 41.97 38.01 27.90
CA GLY A 3 43.32 37.45 27.82
C GLY A 3 44.02 37.97 26.57
N ASP A 4 45.27 38.40 26.72
CA ASP A 4 46.11 38.82 25.60
C ASP A 4 46.22 37.68 24.59
N ILE A 5 45.70 37.93 23.39
CA ILE A 5 45.67 36.97 22.30
C ILE A 5 47.10 36.85 21.76
N HIS A 6 47.62 35.62 21.67
CA HIS A 6 48.98 35.37 21.20
C HIS A 6 49.22 36.02 19.82
N PRO A 7 50.36 36.69 19.57
CA PRO A 7 50.58 37.44 18.32
C PRO A 7 50.60 36.58 17.04
N LEU A 8 50.77 35.26 17.17
CA LEU A 8 50.63 34.30 16.06
C LEU A 8 49.21 33.68 15.97
N ALA A 9 48.26 34.11 16.81
CA ALA A 9 46.88 33.63 16.73
C ALA A 9 46.20 34.21 15.47
N PRO A 10 45.48 33.39 14.69
CA PRO A 10 44.70 33.87 13.56
C PRO A 10 43.70 34.94 14.00
N HIS A 11 43.69 36.08 13.30
CA HIS A 11 42.78 37.20 13.62
C HIS A 11 41.30 36.89 13.36
N SER A 12 41.00 35.82 12.63
CA SER A 12 39.64 35.38 12.32
C SER A 12 39.59 33.86 12.19
N LEU A 13 38.72 33.22 12.97
CA LEU A 13 38.38 31.83 12.76
C LEU A 13 37.37 31.70 11.60
N PRO A 14 37.41 30.61 10.82
CA PRO A 14 36.40 30.36 9.81
C PRO A 14 35.00 30.31 10.43
N PRO A 15 33.96 30.80 9.74
CA PRO A 15 32.62 30.98 10.30
C PRO A 15 31.87 29.67 10.63
N PHE A 16 32.40 28.52 10.20
CA PHE A 16 31.84 27.19 10.48
C PHE A 16 32.44 26.52 11.73
N VAL A 17 33.43 27.15 12.38
CA VAL A 17 34.03 26.64 13.62
C VAL A 17 33.22 27.13 14.81
N GLY A 18 32.97 26.25 15.77
CA GLY A 18 32.27 26.62 17.01
C GLY A 18 32.97 27.76 17.75
N ALA A 19 32.20 28.77 18.15
CA ALA A 19 32.68 29.92 18.88
C ALA A 19 32.71 29.68 20.39
N ALA A 20 33.50 30.49 21.10
CA ALA A 20 33.68 30.37 22.55
C ALA A 20 32.42 30.71 23.37
N ASP A 21 31.40 31.29 22.76
CA ASP A 21 30.06 31.50 23.33
C ASP A 21 29.19 30.23 23.28
N GLY A 22 29.73 29.13 22.74
CA GLY A 22 29.04 27.85 22.58
C GLY A 22 28.19 27.74 21.31
N SER A 23 28.18 28.77 20.46
CA SER A 23 27.49 28.69 19.17
C SER A 23 28.29 27.85 18.18
N ASP A 24 27.64 26.89 17.52
CA ASP A 24 28.25 26.07 16.46
C ASP A 24 27.32 26.08 15.22
N PRO A 25 27.59 26.96 14.25
CA PRO A 25 26.77 27.10 13.05
C PRO A 25 26.78 25.83 12.18
N LEU A 26 27.90 25.10 12.12
CA LEU A 26 28.03 23.88 11.32
C LEU A 26 27.23 22.74 11.94
N PHE A 27 27.35 22.55 13.25
CA PHE A 27 26.55 21.57 13.99
C PHE A 27 25.05 21.84 13.82
N SER A 28 24.65 23.10 13.98
CA SER A 28 23.25 23.52 13.80
C SER A 28 22.74 23.23 12.38
N ALA A 29 23.52 23.57 11.35
CA ALA A 29 23.17 23.29 9.96
C ALA A 29 23.03 21.79 9.68
N ILE A 30 23.95 20.97 10.19
CA ILE A 30 23.89 19.51 10.04
C ILE A 30 22.63 18.94 10.70
N ILE A 31 22.25 19.42 11.89
CA ILE A 31 21.01 18.97 12.54
C ILE A 31 19.80 19.20 11.63
N PHE A 32 19.65 20.42 11.08
CA PHE A 32 18.54 20.72 10.17
C PHE A 32 18.58 19.85 8.91
N ILE A 33 19.76 19.66 8.32
CA ILE A 33 19.94 18.80 7.14
C ILE A 33 19.56 17.35 7.45
N VAL A 34 20.01 16.80 8.59
CA VAL A 34 19.71 15.43 9.00
C VAL A 34 18.21 15.26 9.26
N ILE A 35 17.57 16.22 9.92
CA ILE A 35 16.11 16.19 10.14
C ILE A 35 15.38 16.19 8.78
N LEU A 36 15.73 17.11 7.88
CA LEU A 36 15.16 17.17 6.53
C LEU A 36 15.41 15.89 5.73
N ALA A 37 16.61 15.32 5.82
CA ALA A 37 16.97 14.09 5.13
C ALA A 37 16.19 12.90 5.66
N VAL A 38 16.07 12.74 6.99
CA VAL A 38 15.28 11.66 7.61
C VAL A 38 13.80 11.79 7.23
N LEU A 39 13.24 12.99 7.29
CA LEU A 39 11.85 13.22 6.88
C LEU A 39 11.67 12.97 5.38
N GLY A 40 12.60 13.43 4.54
CA GLY A 40 12.56 13.24 3.09
C GLY A 40 12.64 11.75 2.71
N VAL A 41 13.59 11.02 3.29
CA VAL A 41 13.75 9.57 3.08
C VAL A 41 12.54 8.81 3.63
N GLY A 42 12.02 9.20 4.80
CA GLY A 42 10.83 8.59 5.38
C GLY A 42 9.60 8.75 4.50
N VAL A 43 9.34 9.97 4.01
CA VAL A 43 8.24 10.24 3.07
C VAL A 43 8.45 9.48 1.76
N PHE A 44 9.67 9.45 1.23
CA PHE A 44 10.00 8.72 0.02
C PHE A 44 9.76 7.21 0.17
N TYR A 45 10.17 6.64 1.31
CA TYR A 45 9.96 5.24 1.66
C TYR A 45 8.49 4.86 1.72
N LEU A 46 7.68 5.66 2.42
CA LEU A 46 6.23 5.48 2.50
C LEU A 46 5.58 5.62 1.11
N LYS A 47 6.04 6.58 0.32
CA LYS A 47 5.49 6.81 -1.03
C LYS A 47 5.80 5.66 -1.98
N LEU A 48 7.01 5.10 -1.96
CA LEU A 48 7.38 3.92 -2.74
C LEU A 48 6.54 2.69 -2.36
N HIS A 49 6.28 2.50 -1.06
CA HIS A 49 5.48 1.37 -0.58
C HIS A 49 3.99 1.49 -0.89
N ALA A 50 3.48 2.71 -1.13
CA ALA A 50 2.10 2.94 -1.54
C ALA A 50 1.87 2.76 -3.06
N ILE A 51 2.92 2.61 -3.87
CA ILE A 51 2.79 2.41 -5.33
C ILE A 51 1.99 1.14 -5.69
N PRO A 52 2.27 -0.04 -5.12
CA PRO A 52 1.49 -1.25 -5.43
C PRO A 52 0.00 -1.08 -5.15
N GLU A 53 -0.35 -0.38 -4.07
CA GLU A 53 -1.74 -0.07 -3.71
C GLU A 53 -2.43 0.81 -4.76
N GLN A 54 -1.75 1.86 -5.23
CA GLN A 54 -2.31 2.74 -6.27
C GLN A 54 -2.53 2.01 -7.61
N LEU A 55 -1.65 1.05 -7.95
CA LEU A 55 -1.78 0.24 -9.17
C LEU A 55 -2.90 -0.82 -9.05
N ALA A 56 -3.21 -1.27 -7.83
CA ALA A 56 -4.26 -2.22 -7.54
C ALA A 56 -5.66 -1.68 -7.90
N HIS A 57 -5.90 -0.38 -7.72
CA HIS A 57 -7.19 0.29 -7.98
C HIS A 57 -7.65 0.22 -9.45
N LYS A 58 -6.75 -0.14 -10.39
CA LYS A 58 -7.07 -0.27 -11.82
C LYS A 58 -7.51 -1.69 -12.23
N HIS A 59 -7.60 -2.61 -11.27
CA HIS A 59 -7.87 -4.04 -11.48
C HIS A 59 -9.18 -4.49 -10.80
N GLY A 60 -9.64 -5.70 -11.13
CA GLY A 60 -10.86 -6.27 -10.56
C GLY A 60 -10.82 -6.38 -9.02
N ASN A 61 -12.00 -6.40 -8.41
CA ASN A 61 -12.19 -6.26 -6.95
C ASN A 61 -11.32 -7.21 -6.12
N THR A 62 -11.20 -8.48 -6.51
CA THR A 62 -10.48 -9.51 -5.74
C THR A 62 -8.96 -9.40 -5.87
N GLN A 63 -8.44 -9.09 -7.06
CA GLN A 63 -6.99 -8.90 -7.29
C GLN A 63 -6.50 -7.64 -6.55
N SER A 64 -7.30 -6.57 -6.57
CA SER A 64 -6.98 -5.33 -5.85
C SER A 64 -6.84 -5.57 -4.35
N GLN A 65 -7.78 -6.32 -3.76
CA GLN A 65 -7.76 -6.63 -2.33
C GLN A 65 -6.52 -7.45 -1.94
N LEU A 66 -6.12 -8.42 -2.77
CA LEU A 66 -4.94 -9.24 -2.49
C LEU A 66 -3.65 -8.40 -2.56
N ILE A 67 -3.54 -7.51 -3.54
CA ILE A 67 -2.40 -6.57 -3.65
C ILE A 67 -2.35 -5.64 -2.44
N MET A 68 -3.50 -5.13 -1.99
CA MET A 68 -3.60 -4.23 -0.84
C MET A 68 -3.15 -4.90 0.46
N VAL A 69 -3.58 -6.16 0.70
CA VAL A 69 -3.11 -6.95 1.85
C VAL A 69 -1.61 -7.20 1.78
N LEU A 70 -1.08 -7.48 0.59
CA LEU A 70 0.35 -7.76 0.40
C LEU A 70 1.21 -6.49 0.60
N ALA A 71 0.73 -5.33 0.16
CA ALA A 71 1.36 -4.04 0.43
C ALA A 71 1.35 -3.69 1.93
N LEU A 72 0.25 -3.98 2.64
CA LEU A 72 0.16 -3.80 4.09
C LEU A 72 1.13 -4.73 4.84
N LEU A 73 1.24 -5.99 4.42
CA LEU A 73 2.22 -6.95 4.95
C LEU A 73 3.67 -6.49 4.71
N ALA A 74 3.98 -5.97 3.52
CA ALA A 74 5.29 -5.42 3.22
C ALA A 74 5.67 -4.28 4.17
N LEU A 75 4.72 -3.38 4.45
CA LEU A 75 4.92 -2.24 5.35
C LEU A 75 5.11 -2.68 6.81
N PHE A 76 4.25 -3.60 7.28
CA PHE A 76 4.29 -4.11 8.65
C PHE A 76 5.55 -4.93 8.93
N THR A 77 5.93 -5.80 8.00
CA THR A 77 7.08 -6.71 8.18
C THR A 77 8.40 -6.07 7.73
N HIS A 78 8.40 -4.97 6.98
CA HIS A 78 9.61 -4.38 6.37
C HIS A 78 10.39 -5.36 5.47
N ASN A 79 9.69 -6.35 4.88
CA ASN A 79 10.30 -7.32 3.98
C ASN A 79 9.99 -6.97 2.52
N ASN A 80 11.03 -6.62 1.77
CA ASN A 80 10.96 -6.21 0.36
C ASN A 80 10.31 -7.25 -0.55
N ILE A 81 10.33 -8.53 -0.18
CA ILE A 81 9.77 -9.59 -1.03
C ILE A 81 8.25 -9.42 -1.23
N PHE A 82 7.54 -8.97 -0.19
CA PHE A 82 6.11 -8.74 -0.28
C PHE A 82 5.80 -7.52 -1.16
N TRP A 83 6.61 -6.46 -1.08
CA TRP A 83 6.48 -5.30 -1.95
C TRP A 83 6.74 -5.64 -3.42
N VAL A 84 7.80 -6.40 -3.71
CA VAL A 84 8.10 -6.86 -5.08
C VAL A 84 7.00 -7.77 -5.61
N ALA A 85 6.51 -8.71 -4.80
CA ALA A 85 5.40 -9.58 -5.19
C ALA A 85 4.11 -8.78 -5.47
N ALA A 86 3.79 -7.76 -4.66
CA ALA A 86 2.66 -6.87 -4.88
C ALA A 86 2.79 -6.09 -6.18
N LEU A 87 3.99 -5.61 -6.52
CA LEU A 87 4.29 -4.95 -7.79
C LEU A 87 4.09 -5.89 -8.98
N ILE A 88 4.67 -7.09 -8.94
CA ILE A 88 4.52 -8.09 -10.01
C ILE A 88 3.03 -8.39 -10.22
N LEU A 89 2.30 -8.62 -9.13
CA LEU A 89 0.87 -8.92 -9.17
C LEU A 89 0.03 -7.73 -9.64
N ALA A 90 0.44 -6.49 -9.38
CA ALA A 90 -0.24 -5.30 -9.86
C ALA A 90 0.04 -5.00 -11.35
N LEU A 91 1.22 -5.40 -11.86
CA LEU A 91 1.58 -5.23 -13.27
C LEU A 91 0.98 -6.31 -14.17
N LEU A 92 0.87 -7.55 -13.67
CA LEU A 92 0.29 -8.67 -14.41
C LEU A 92 -1.23 -8.71 -14.19
N LYS A 93 -2.02 -8.60 -15.27
CA LYS A 93 -3.47 -8.82 -15.18
C LYS A 93 -3.74 -10.31 -15.02
N LEU A 94 -4.29 -10.71 -13.87
CA LEU A 94 -4.81 -12.07 -13.74
C LEU A 94 -6.15 -12.13 -14.48
N PRO A 95 -6.33 -13.06 -15.43
CA PRO A 95 -7.63 -13.23 -16.07
C PRO A 95 -8.63 -13.83 -15.07
N ASP A 96 -9.90 -13.46 -15.23
CA ASP A 96 -10.98 -13.99 -14.41
C ASP A 96 -11.38 -15.39 -14.91
N PHE A 97 -10.92 -16.40 -14.18
CA PHE A 97 -11.19 -17.81 -14.49
C PHE A 97 -12.49 -18.34 -13.86
N LEU A 98 -13.09 -17.61 -12.90
CA LEU A 98 -14.26 -18.09 -12.16
C LEU A 98 -15.57 -17.73 -12.87
N THR A 99 -15.64 -16.54 -13.46
CA THR A 99 -16.83 -16.09 -14.20
C THR A 99 -17.25 -17.05 -15.32
N PRO A 100 -16.33 -17.56 -16.17
CA PRO A 100 -16.69 -18.54 -17.19
C PRO A 100 -17.21 -19.86 -16.60
N ILE A 101 -16.58 -20.39 -15.54
CA ILE A 101 -16.97 -21.65 -14.90
C ILE A 101 -18.37 -21.55 -14.28
N ASN A 102 -18.66 -20.45 -13.59
CA ASN A 102 -19.98 -20.21 -13.03
C ASN A 102 -21.05 -20.10 -14.12
N SER A 103 -20.74 -19.45 -15.25
CA SER A 103 -21.68 -19.35 -16.38
C SER A 103 -22.03 -20.72 -16.99
N ILE A 104 -21.06 -21.63 -17.04
CA ILE A 104 -21.26 -23.02 -17.50
C ILE A 104 -22.14 -23.77 -16.50
N SER A 105 -21.86 -23.64 -15.20
CA SER A 105 -22.62 -24.31 -14.14
C SER A 105 -24.09 -23.84 -14.09
N GLU A 106 -24.33 -22.54 -14.24
CA GLU A 106 -25.69 -21.99 -14.35
C GLU A 106 -26.43 -22.45 -15.61
N SER A 107 -25.73 -22.47 -16.75
CA SER A 107 -26.30 -22.96 -18.01
C SER A 107 -26.69 -24.44 -17.90
N LEU A 108 -25.85 -25.24 -17.24
CA LEU A 108 -26.13 -26.66 -16.99
C LEU A 108 -27.31 -26.84 -16.01
N LYS A 109 -27.39 -26.02 -14.95
CA LYS A 109 -28.51 -26.02 -14.01
C LYS A 109 -29.84 -25.66 -14.68
N LYS A 110 -29.84 -24.80 -15.70
CA LYS A 110 -31.04 -24.48 -16.50
C LYS A 110 -31.42 -25.58 -17.49
N LEU A 111 -30.47 -26.41 -17.92
CA LEU A 111 -30.71 -27.54 -18.82
C LEU A 111 -31.19 -28.79 -18.08
N THR A 112 -31.01 -28.85 -16.76
CA THR A 112 -31.67 -29.84 -15.90
C THR A 112 -33.16 -29.49 -15.83
N PRO A 113 -34.08 -30.33 -16.34
CA PRO A 113 -35.50 -30.13 -16.18
C PRO A 113 -35.83 -30.09 -14.69
N GLU A 114 -36.51 -29.03 -14.25
CA GLU A 114 -37.13 -28.99 -12.93
C GLU A 114 -38.27 -30.01 -12.93
N GLU A 115 -37.96 -31.25 -12.56
CA GLU A 115 -38.97 -32.29 -12.30
C GLU A 115 -39.62 -32.02 -10.93
N THR A 116 -40.14 -30.82 -10.69
CA THR A 116 -41.02 -30.50 -9.55
C THR A 116 -41.75 -29.17 -9.80
N ASP A 117 -42.77 -29.16 -10.65
CA ASP A 117 -44.05 -28.58 -10.23
C ASP A 117 -45.18 -29.15 -11.09
N ALA A 118 -45.79 -30.22 -10.58
CA ALA A 118 -47.08 -30.67 -11.08
C ALA A 118 -48.13 -29.78 -10.40
N PRO A 119 -48.93 -29.00 -11.15
CA PRO A 119 -50.00 -28.22 -10.54
C PRO A 119 -51.09 -29.19 -10.08
N THR A 120 -51.21 -29.40 -8.78
CA THR A 120 -52.39 -30.02 -8.16
C THR A 120 -53.57 -29.04 -8.25
N ALA A 121 -54.09 -28.87 -9.46
CA ALA A 121 -55.42 -28.36 -9.69
C ALA A 121 -56.40 -29.53 -9.52
N VAL A 122 -56.94 -29.71 -8.30
CA VAL A 122 -58.18 -30.45 -8.10
C VAL A 122 -59.06 -29.65 -7.17
N GLU A 123 -59.84 -28.75 -7.77
CA GLU A 123 -61.02 -28.14 -7.17
C GLU A 123 -62.25 -28.73 -7.86
N GLN A 124 -62.95 -29.61 -7.15
CA GLN A 124 -64.34 -30.07 -7.32
C GLN A 124 -64.64 -30.82 -6.01
N SER A 125 -65.08 -30.18 -4.92
CA SER A 125 -66.37 -29.51 -4.74
C SER A 125 -67.53 -30.38 -5.22
N GLU A 126 -67.99 -31.24 -4.30
CA GLU A 126 -69.40 -31.57 -3.99
C GLU A 126 -70.47 -31.42 -5.10
N GLU A 127 -71.07 -32.54 -5.52
CA GLU A 127 -72.54 -32.71 -5.72
C GLU A 127 -72.83 -34.22 -5.93
N LYS A 128 -73.19 -35.00 -4.90
CA LYS A 128 -74.53 -35.22 -4.32
C LYS A 128 -75.51 -35.95 -5.26
N GLN A 129 -75.75 -37.23 -4.91
CA GLN A 129 -76.96 -38.05 -5.09
C GLN A 129 -77.47 -38.37 -6.51
#